data_AF-A0A531K478-F1
#
_entry.id   AF-A0A531K478-F1
#
_cell.length_a   1.000
_cell.length_b   1.000
_cell.length_c   1.000
_cell.angle_alpha   90.00
_cell.angle_beta   90.00
_cell.angle_gamma   90.00
#
_symmetry.space_group_name_H-M   'P 1'
#
loop_
_entity.id
_entity.type
_entity.pdbx_description
1 polymer ?
#
loop_
_entity_poly.entity_id
_entity_poly.type
_entity_poly.pdbx_seq_one_letter_code
_entity_poly.pdbx_strand_id
1 'polypeptide(L)'
;VTDGAAQALSTFGGRAEIVLLTAMPHKHRAVRRAHLDALGLTYPLLTTEMAKGPAVAKLRGAKGRPVAFVDDQPYNLASVRNSVADAHLFHLMADNSLRAFLPPTPDGIVSVEDWHEAAPKIASAL
;
A
#
# COMPACT_ATOMS: atom_id res chain seq x y z
N VAL A 1 9.79 -7.12 11.16
CA VAL A 1 8.64 -6.24 10.81
C VAL A 1 9.18 -4.82 10.79
N THR A 2 8.82 -4.00 9.80
CA THR A 2 9.20 -2.58 9.76
C THR A 2 8.66 -1.89 11.01
N ASP A 3 9.50 -1.11 11.68
CA ASP A 3 9.13 -0.44 12.92
C ASP A 3 7.88 0.46 12.74
N GLY A 4 7.02 0.52 13.76
CA GLY A 4 5.77 1.29 13.73
C GLY A 4 4.63 0.74 12.85
N ALA A 5 4.89 -0.18 11.90
CA ALA A 5 3.88 -0.61 10.91
C ALA A 5 2.67 -1.32 11.52
N ALA A 6 2.90 -2.30 12.40
CA ALA A 6 1.83 -3.07 13.02
C ALA A 6 0.93 -2.18 13.89
N GLN A 7 1.55 -1.27 14.65
CA GLN A 7 0.84 -0.26 15.45
C GLN A 7 0.00 0.64 14.55
N ALA A 8 0.59 1.24 13.51
CA ALA A 8 -0.13 2.11 12.57
C ALA A 8 -1.35 1.40 11.97
N LEU A 9 -1.17 0.20 11.41
CA LEU A 9 -2.26 -0.57 10.82
C LEU A 9 -3.37 -0.90 11.82
N SER A 10 -3.01 -1.22 13.08
CA SER A 10 -4.01 -1.48 14.13
C SER A 10 -4.91 -0.25 14.41
N THR A 11 -4.38 0.97 14.26
CA THR A 11 -5.18 2.20 14.46
C THR A 11 -6.23 2.40 13.38
N PHE A 12 -6.02 1.81 12.19
CA PHE A 12 -6.93 1.90 11.06
C PHE A 12 -8.01 0.81 11.05
N GLY A 13 -7.74 -0.36 11.67
CA GLY A 13 -8.60 -1.55 11.52
C GLY A 13 -10.07 -1.38 11.93
N GLY A 14 -10.40 -0.38 12.76
CA GLY A 14 -11.79 -0.04 13.12
C GLY A 14 -12.45 1.01 12.23
N ARG A 15 -11.71 1.64 11.32
CA ARG A 15 -12.15 2.81 10.52
C ARG A 15 -11.97 2.62 9.02
N ALA A 16 -11.10 1.70 8.60
CA ALA A 16 -10.79 1.43 7.20
C ALA A 16 -10.64 -0.08 6.95
N GLU A 17 -11.01 -0.51 5.74
CA GLU A 17 -10.74 -1.86 5.26
C GLU A 17 -9.28 -1.93 4.77
N ILE A 18 -8.46 -2.73 5.43
CA ILE A 18 -7.05 -2.92 5.07
C ILE A 18 -6.92 -4.16 4.18
N VAL A 19 -6.30 -4.00 3.02
CA VAL A 19 -6.03 -5.09 2.08
C VAL A 19 -4.55 -5.10 1.70
N LEU A 20 -3.92 -6.25 1.77
CA LEU A 20 -2.56 -6.47 1.31
C LEU A 20 -2.59 -6.83 -0.18
N LEU A 21 -2.14 -5.93 -1.05
CA LEU A 21 -2.06 -6.16 -2.50
C LEU A 21 -0.61 -6.44 -2.92
N THR A 22 -0.31 -7.72 -3.19
CA THR A 22 1.04 -8.17 -3.55
C THR A 22 1.12 -8.50 -5.04
N ALA A 23 2.03 -7.84 -5.77
CA ALA A 23 2.34 -8.20 -7.15
C ALA A 23 3.22 -9.46 -7.17
N MET A 24 2.64 -10.62 -7.51
CA MET A 24 3.35 -11.91 -7.58
C MET A 24 2.51 -12.97 -8.31
N PRO A 25 3.15 -14.02 -8.86
CA PRO A 25 2.45 -15.18 -9.37
C PRO A 25 1.54 -15.84 -8.33
N HIS A 26 0.32 -16.18 -8.71
CA HIS A 26 -0.69 -16.71 -7.79
C HIS A 26 -0.26 -18.01 -7.09
N LYS A 27 0.60 -18.81 -7.74
CA LYS A 27 1.20 -20.02 -7.15
C LYS A 27 1.95 -19.78 -5.83
N HIS A 28 2.42 -18.56 -5.58
CA HIS A 28 3.14 -18.19 -4.35
C HIS A 28 2.22 -17.65 -3.24
N ARG A 29 0.90 -17.51 -3.49
CA ARG A 29 -0.05 -16.93 -2.54
C ARG A 29 -0.04 -17.62 -1.19
N ALA A 30 -0.03 -18.96 -1.16
CA ALA A 30 -0.06 -19.73 0.09
C ALA A 30 1.17 -19.45 0.97
N VAL A 31 2.36 -19.44 0.35
CA VAL A 31 3.62 -19.13 1.04
C VAL A 31 3.61 -17.69 1.57
N ARG A 32 3.16 -16.74 0.74
CA ARG A 32 3.06 -15.33 1.16
C ARG A 32 2.07 -15.15 2.32
N ARG A 33 0.93 -15.83 2.28
CA ARG A 33 -0.08 -15.81 3.35
C ARG A 33 0.51 -16.32 4.67
N ALA A 34 1.13 -17.50 4.65
CA ALA A 34 1.75 -18.10 5.83
C ALA A 34 2.84 -17.20 6.45
N HIS A 35 3.68 -16.59 5.61
CA HIS A 35 4.70 -15.66 6.08
C HIS A 35 4.10 -14.41 6.75
N LEU A 36 3.07 -13.81 6.16
CA LEU A 36 2.39 -12.65 6.74
C LEU A 36 1.65 -13.01 8.04
N ASP A 37 1.08 -14.22 8.14
CA ASP A 37 0.43 -14.70 9.36
C ASP A 37 1.43 -14.88 10.51
N ALA A 38 2.62 -15.40 10.23
CA ALA A 38 3.71 -15.48 11.21
C ALA A 38 4.17 -14.10 11.71
N LEU A 39 3.89 -13.03 10.97
CA LEU A 39 4.15 -11.64 11.36
C LEU A 39 2.94 -10.94 11.99
N GLY A 40 1.82 -11.64 12.18
CA GLY A 40 0.57 -11.09 12.72
C GLY A 40 -0.22 -10.20 11.75
N LEU A 41 0.14 -10.18 10.46
CA LEU A 41 -0.49 -9.34 9.43
C LEU A 41 -1.67 -10.06 8.76
N THR A 42 -2.71 -10.37 9.53
CA THR A 42 -3.83 -11.23 9.12
C THR A 42 -4.87 -10.57 8.17
N TYR A 43 -4.61 -9.36 7.70
CA TYR A 43 -5.46 -8.65 6.74
C TYR A 43 -5.64 -9.43 5.43
N PRO A 44 -6.79 -9.30 4.72
CA PRO A 44 -7.02 -9.93 3.43
C PRO A 44 -5.85 -9.76 2.45
N LEU A 45 -5.37 -10.87 1.89
CA LEU A 45 -4.29 -10.90 0.89
C LEU A 45 -4.86 -11.11 -0.51
N LEU A 46 -4.68 -10.10 -1.35
CA LEU A 46 -4.87 -10.17 -2.79
C LEU A 46 -3.50 -10.24 -3.49
N THR A 47 -3.32 -11.25 -4.32
CA THR A 47 -2.17 -11.34 -5.24
C THR A 47 -2.59 -10.89 -6.63
N THR A 48 -1.71 -10.24 -7.38
CA THR A 48 -1.95 -9.84 -8.77
C THR A 48 -0.71 -10.11 -9.62
N GLU A 49 -0.92 -10.58 -10.86
CA GLU A 49 0.12 -10.66 -11.90
C GLU A 49 0.02 -9.49 -12.89
N MET A 50 -0.99 -8.64 -12.72
CA MET A 50 -1.20 -7.41 -13.48
C MET A 50 -0.77 -6.18 -12.65
N ALA A 51 -0.75 -5.02 -13.32
CA ALA A 51 -0.55 -3.74 -12.67
C ALA A 51 -1.53 -3.52 -11.49
N LYS A 52 -1.09 -2.84 -10.43
CA LYS A 52 -1.87 -2.70 -9.19
C LYS A 52 -3.08 -1.77 -9.36
N GLY A 53 -3.00 -0.75 -10.20
CA GLY A 53 -4.07 0.23 -10.39
C GLY A 53 -5.43 -0.38 -10.74
N PRO A 54 -5.54 -1.22 -11.78
CA PRO A 54 -6.81 -1.90 -12.09
C PRO A 54 -7.34 -2.78 -10.96
N ALA A 55 -6.45 -3.43 -10.19
CA ALA A 55 -6.85 -4.21 -9.01
C ALA A 55 -7.42 -3.30 -7.90
N VAL A 56 -6.80 -2.15 -7.64
CA VAL A 56 -7.30 -1.16 -6.67
C VAL A 56 -8.64 -0.58 -7.12
N ALA A 57 -8.80 -0.23 -8.40
CA ALA A 57 -10.07 0.26 -8.94
C ALA A 57 -11.20 -0.76 -8.75
N LYS A 58 -10.92 -2.04 -9.01
CA LYS A 58 -11.88 -3.13 -8.78
C LYS A 58 -12.23 -3.32 -7.30
N LEU A 59 -11.25 -3.21 -6.41
CA LEU A 59 -11.47 -3.30 -4.95
C LEU A 59 -12.32 -2.13 -4.42
N ARG A 60 -12.02 -0.90 -4.86
CA ARG A 60 -12.77 0.31 -4.48
C ARG A 60 -14.25 0.18 -4.87
N GLY A 61 -14.50 -0.34 -6.07
CA GLY A 61 -15.83 -0.45 -6.65
C GLY A 61 -16.45 0.91 -6.96
N ALA A 62 -17.74 0.93 -7.34
CA ALA A 62 -18.42 2.13 -7.81
C ALA A 62 -18.76 3.16 -6.72
N LYS A 63 -18.60 2.82 -5.44
CA LYS A 63 -19.05 3.65 -4.31
C LYS A 63 -18.19 4.89 -4.04
N GLY A 64 -17.10 5.10 -4.79
CA GLY A 64 -16.28 6.30 -4.64
C GLY A 64 -15.57 6.45 -3.30
N ARG A 65 -15.47 5.39 -2.48
CA ARG A 65 -14.85 5.46 -1.14
C ARG A 65 -13.40 5.98 -1.22
N PRO A 66 -12.92 6.77 -0.24
CA PRO A 66 -11.52 7.19 -0.18
C PRO A 66 -10.57 6.00 -0.23
N VAL A 67 -9.43 6.18 -0.90
CA VAL A 67 -8.38 5.15 -1.02
C VAL A 67 -7.06 5.78 -0.62
N ALA A 68 -6.42 5.21 0.39
CA ALA A 68 -5.01 5.43 0.68
C ALA A 68 -4.22 4.22 0.17
N PHE A 69 -3.25 4.45 -0.71
CA PHE A 69 -2.40 3.41 -1.26
C PHE A 69 -0.94 3.66 -0.89
N VAL A 70 -0.32 2.67 -0.25
CA VAL A 70 1.04 2.74 0.31
C VAL A 70 1.91 1.70 -0.40
N ASP A 71 3.01 2.14 -0.99
CA ASP A 71 3.93 1.26 -1.72
C ASP A 71 5.34 1.88 -1.75
N ASP A 72 6.35 1.04 -1.88
CA ASP A 72 7.75 1.45 -2.01
C ASP A 72 8.18 1.63 -3.47
N GLN A 73 7.34 1.24 -4.44
CA GLN A 73 7.68 1.28 -5.85
C GLN A 73 6.95 2.41 -6.60
N PRO A 74 7.67 3.40 -7.15
CA PRO A 74 7.08 4.51 -7.90
C PRO A 74 6.17 4.08 -9.06
N TYR A 75 6.50 2.99 -9.76
CA TYR A 75 5.67 2.49 -10.86
C TYR A 75 4.32 1.92 -10.37
N ASN A 76 4.26 1.34 -9.18
CA ASN A 76 3.00 0.86 -8.58
C ASN A 76 2.11 2.05 -8.21
N LEU A 77 2.69 3.10 -7.63
CA LEU A 77 1.98 4.33 -7.27
C LEU A 77 1.42 5.03 -8.53
N ALA A 78 2.24 5.14 -9.58
CA ALA A 78 1.82 5.68 -10.88
C ALA A 78 0.70 4.84 -11.50
N SER A 79 0.79 3.51 -11.44
CA SER A 79 -0.27 2.61 -11.90
C SER A 79 -1.60 2.88 -11.19
N VAL A 80 -1.57 3.07 -9.86
CA VAL A 80 -2.77 3.37 -9.09
C VAL A 80 -3.35 4.73 -9.46
N ARG A 81 -2.52 5.78 -9.57
CA ARG A 81 -2.99 7.10 -10.03
C ARG A 81 -3.73 7.03 -11.36
N ASN A 82 -3.19 6.28 -12.32
CA ASN A 82 -3.78 6.17 -13.66
C ASN A 82 -5.15 5.47 -13.66
N SER A 83 -5.43 4.65 -12.64
CA SER A 83 -6.69 3.89 -12.54
C SER A 83 -7.68 4.50 -11.54
N VAL A 84 -7.16 5.22 -10.53
CA VAL A 84 -7.91 5.82 -9.43
C VAL A 84 -7.27 7.19 -9.15
N ALA A 85 -7.65 8.19 -9.94
CA ALA A 85 -7.00 9.50 -9.96
C ALA A 85 -7.09 10.25 -8.61
N ASP A 86 -8.12 9.96 -7.82
CA ASP A 86 -8.38 10.53 -6.49
C ASP A 86 -7.84 9.66 -5.34
N ALA A 87 -7.01 8.65 -5.62
CA ALA A 87 -6.32 7.91 -4.57
C ALA A 87 -5.23 8.78 -3.90
N HIS A 88 -5.17 8.73 -2.58
CA HIS A 88 -4.08 9.29 -1.80
C HIS A 88 -2.90 8.33 -1.82
N LEU A 89 -1.77 8.76 -2.39
CA LEU A 89 -0.61 7.91 -2.66
C LEU A 89 0.53 8.24 -1.72
N PHE A 90 1.07 7.22 -1.05
CA PHE A 90 2.16 7.33 -0.10
C PHE A 90 3.35 6.48 -0.56
N HIS A 91 4.48 7.12 -0.83
CA HIS A 91 5.74 6.44 -1.12
C HIS A 91 6.48 6.19 0.19
N LEU A 92 6.41 4.96 0.68
CA LEU A 92 6.99 4.54 1.95
C LEU A 92 7.94 3.37 1.73
N MET A 93 9.21 3.56 2.04
CA MET A 93 10.25 2.55 1.90
C MET A 93 10.68 2.03 3.28
N ALA A 94 11.08 0.77 3.35
CA ALA A 94 11.69 0.22 4.57
C ALA A 94 13.13 0.72 4.78
N ASP A 95 13.82 1.05 3.68
CA ASP A 95 15.18 1.59 3.67
C ASP A 95 15.22 2.78 2.70
N ASN A 96 15.26 4.00 3.25
CA ASN A 96 15.26 5.23 2.46
C ASN A 96 16.57 5.46 1.70
N SER A 97 17.66 4.76 2.03
CA SER A 97 18.92 4.87 1.26
C SER A 97 18.74 4.39 -0.18
N LEU A 98 17.79 3.48 -0.42
CA LEU A 98 17.48 2.97 -1.75
C LEU A 98 16.79 3.99 -2.66
N ARG A 99 16.24 5.08 -2.11
CA ARG A 99 15.55 6.13 -2.88
C ARG A 99 16.49 6.81 -3.89
N ALA A 100 17.80 6.83 -3.62
CA ALA A 100 18.81 7.36 -4.53
C ALA A 100 18.94 6.58 -5.85
N PHE A 101 18.45 5.33 -5.91
CA PHE A 101 18.50 4.47 -7.10
C PHE A 101 17.16 4.40 -7.85
N LEU A 102 16.13 5.09 -7.34
CA LEU A 102 14.81 5.10 -7.95
C LEU A 102 14.63 6.34 -8.85
N PRO A 103 13.75 6.26 -9.86
CA PRO A 103 13.27 7.45 -10.54
C PRO A 103 12.68 8.45 -9.54
N PRO A 104 12.72 9.76 -9.84
CA PRO A 104 12.05 10.77 -9.02
C PRO A 104 10.59 10.40 -8.77
N THR A 105 10.12 10.66 -7.55
CA THR A 105 8.72 10.39 -7.20
C THR A 105 7.82 11.35 -7.99
N PRO A 106 6.83 10.86 -8.76
CA PRO A 106 5.89 11.72 -9.48
C PRO A 106 5.14 12.72 -8.59
N ASP A 107 4.81 13.89 -9.13
CA ASP A 107 4.06 14.95 -8.42
C ASP A 107 2.78 14.42 -7.78
N GLY A 108 2.38 14.96 -6.62
CA GLY A 108 1.16 14.55 -5.91
C GLY A 108 1.22 13.18 -5.23
N ILE A 109 2.39 12.54 -5.16
CA ILE A 109 2.64 11.40 -4.28
C ILE A 109 3.32 11.94 -3.02
N VAL A 110 2.80 11.57 -1.86
CA VAL A 110 3.38 11.97 -0.58
C VAL A 110 4.51 11.01 -0.24
N SER A 111 5.74 11.49 -0.31
CA SER A 111 6.89 10.76 0.22
C SER A 111 6.92 10.88 1.74
N VAL A 112 7.12 9.76 2.41
CA VAL A 112 7.24 9.64 3.87
C VAL A 112 8.46 8.80 4.19
N GLU A 113 9.08 9.08 5.33
CA GLU A 113 10.31 8.41 5.76
C GLU A 113 10.02 7.10 6.49
N ASP A 114 8.96 7.06 7.31
CA ASP A 114 8.61 5.88 8.09
C ASP A 114 7.12 5.80 8.40
N TRP A 115 6.72 4.77 9.15
CA TRP A 115 5.33 4.57 9.56
C TRP A 115 4.83 5.60 10.59
N HIS A 116 5.71 6.20 11.40
CA HIS A 116 5.33 7.23 12.36
C HIS A 116 4.92 8.52 11.63
N GLU A 117 5.60 8.85 10.54
CA GLU A 117 5.23 9.95 9.66
C GLU A 117 4.02 9.61 8.77
N ALA A 118 3.98 8.39 8.24
CA ALA A 118 2.92 7.96 7.32
C ALA A 118 1.55 7.87 8.01
N ALA A 119 1.50 7.30 9.21
CA ALA A 119 0.25 6.97 9.88
C ALA A 119 -0.73 8.16 10.04
N PRO A 120 -0.34 9.32 10.59
CA PRO A 120 -1.26 10.46 10.72
C PRO A 120 -1.69 11.03 9.36
N LYS A 121 -0.82 10.98 8.35
CA LYS A 121 -1.14 11.47 7.00
C LYS A 121 -2.14 10.54 6.29
N ILE A 122 -1.98 9.23 6.45
CA ILE A 122 -2.92 8.22 5.96
C ILE A 122 -4.28 8.40 6.66
N ALA A 123 -4.29 8.58 7.99
CA ALA A 123 -5.51 8.79 8.76
C ALA A 123 -6.29 10.03 8.29
N SER A 124 -5.58 11.11 7.95
CA SER A 124 -6.18 12.35 7.46
C SER A 124 -6.75 12.24 6.03
N ALA A 125 -6.36 11.20 5.29
CA ALA A 125 -6.74 10.97 3.90
C ALA A 125 -7.94 10.01 3.74
N LEU A 126 -8.39 9.39 4.83
CA LEU A 126 -9.48 8.40 4.86
C LEU A 126 -10.65 8.93 5.69
#